data_AF-A0A2J8TXI3-F1
#
_entry.id   AF-A0A2J8TXI3-F1
#
_cell.length_a   1.000
_cell.length_b   1.000
_cell.length_c   1.000
_cell.angle_alpha   90.00
_cell.angle_beta   90.00
_cell.angle_gamma   90.00
#
_symmetry.space_group_name_H-M   'P 1'
#
loop_
_entity.id
_entity.type
_entity.pdbx_description
1 polymer ?
#
loop_
_entity_poly.entity_id
_entity_poly.type
_entity_poly.pdbx_seq_one_letter_code
_entity_poly.pdbx_strand_id
1 'polypeptide(L)'
;MVCEQPEVFASACALARAFPLFTHRSGASRRLEKKTVTVEFFLVGQDNGPVEVSTLQCLANATDGVRLAARIVDTPCNEMNTDTFLEEINKVGKELGIIPTIIRDEELKTRGFGGIYGVGKAALHPPALAVLSHTPDGATQTIAWVGKGIVYDTGGLSIKGKRAWKRIQRLPDLFGTVA
;
A
#
# COMPACT_ATOMS: atom_id res chain seq x y z
N MET A 1 7.50 -2.52 24.25
CA MET A 1 7.38 -1.07 24.04
C MET A 1 6.57 -0.50 25.19
N VAL A 2 7.00 0.60 25.78
CA VAL A 2 6.32 1.25 26.90
C VAL A 2 5.68 2.53 26.36
N CYS A 3 4.37 2.70 26.52
CA CYS A 3 3.65 3.90 26.07
C CYS A 3 2.33 4.05 26.84
N GLU A 4 1.70 5.23 26.74
CA GLU A 4 0.35 5.42 27.25
C GLU A 4 -0.69 4.80 26.31
N GLN A 5 -1.88 4.46 26.82
CA GLN A 5 -2.94 3.82 26.03
C GLN A 5 -3.33 4.60 24.75
N PRO A 6 -3.45 5.95 24.75
CA PRO A 6 -3.76 6.71 23.54
C PRO A 6 -2.70 6.61 22.45
N GLU A 7 -1.45 6.31 22.81
CA GLU A 7 -0.30 6.29 21.90
C GLU A 7 -0.06 4.92 21.26
N VAL A 8 -0.75 3.88 21.74
CA VAL A 8 -0.55 2.48 21.32
C VAL A 8 -0.65 2.33 19.80
N PHE A 9 -1.68 2.93 19.19
CA PHE A 9 -1.91 2.82 17.75
C PHE A 9 -0.80 3.47 16.92
N ALA A 10 -0.42 4.69 17.26
CA ALA A 10 0.66 5.40 16.57
C ALA A 10 1.99 4.65 16.73
N SER A 11 2.25 4.15 17.93
CA SER A 11 3.47 3.41 18.25
C SER A 11 3.54 2.06 17.52
N ALA A 12 2.41 1.35 17.41
CA ALA A 12 2.31 0.12 16.62
C ALA A 12 2.62 0.37 15.14
N CYS A 13 2.02 1.39 14.54
CA CYS A 13 2.28 1.79 13.16
C CYS A 13 3.75 2.18 12.94
N ALA A 14 4.36 2.90 13.90
CA ALA A 14 5.78 3.27 13.84
C ALA A 14 6.70 2.04 13.87
N LEU A 15 6.43 1.08 14.77
CA LEU A 15 7.17 -0.18 14.83
C LEU A 15 7.00 -1.01 13.56
N ALA A 16 5.78 -1.10 13.03
CA ALA A 16 5.51 -1.84 11.80
C ALA A 16 6.43 -1.38 10.66
N ARG A 17 6.63 -0.07 10.53
CA ARG A 17 7.50 0.54 9.52
C ARG A 17 8.99 0.22 9.72
N ALA A 18 9.43 -0.10 10.94
CA ALA A 18 10.80 -0.49 11.23
C ALA A 18 11.14 -1.92 10.78
N PHE A 19 10.15 -2.72 10.36
CA PHE A 19 10.32 -4.10 9.88
C PHE A 19 9.90 -4.27 8.41
N PRO A 20 10.73 -3.79 7.47
CA PRO A 20 10.42 -3.82 6.04
C PRO A 20 10.32 -5.25 5.51
N LEU A 21 9.38 -5.46 4.58
CA LEU A 21 9.20 -6.75 3.90
C LEU A 21 10.04 -6.89 2.63
N PHE A 22 10.35 -5.79 1.96
CA PHE A 22 11.11 -5.80 0.71
C PHE A 22 12.62 -5.80 0.96
N THR A 23 13.37 -6.64 0.24
CA THR A 23 14.84 -6.65 0.27
C THR A 23 15.42 -7.32 -0.98
N HIS A 24 16.49 -6.74 -1.54
CA HIS A 24 17.29 -7.30 -2.64
C HIS A 24 18.72 -7.65 -2.22
N ARG A 25 19.01 -7.71 -0.90
CA ARG A 25 20.34 -8.08 -0.41
C ARG A 25 20.72 -9.49 -0.88
N SER A 26 21.85 -9.62 -1.57
CA SER A 26 22.43 -10.89 -2.03
C SER A 26 23.35 -11.54 -0.97
N GLY A 27 23.54 -12.87 -1.05
CA GLY A 27 24.49 -13.64 -0.21
C GLY A 27 23.95 -14.11 1.15
N ALA A 28 24.80 -14.73 1.98
CA ALA A 28 24.50 -15.40 3.28
C ALA A 28 23.64 -14.61 4.30
N SER A 29 23.41 -13.31 4.05
CA SER A 29 22.48 -12.45 4.79
C SER A 29 21.02 -12.53 4.30
N ARG A 30 20.73 -13.23 3.19
CA ARG A 30 19.37 -13.54 2.71
C ARG A 30 18.78 -14.61 3.63
N ARG A 31 18.23 -14.16 4.75
CA ARG A 31 17.61 -15.03 5.73
C ARG A 31 16.27 -15.50 5.16
N LEU A 32 16.25 -16.75 4.69
CA LEU A 32 15.09 -17.39 4.05
C LEU A 32 13.93 -17.65 5.03
N GLU A 33 14.19 -17.57 6.33
CA GLU A 33 13.20 -17.81 7.38
C GLU A 33 12.36 -16.57 7.66
N LYS A 34 11.03 -16.73 7.63
CA LYS A 34 10.10 -15.75 8.18
C LYS A 34 10.44 -15.53 9.65
N LYS A 35 10.86 -14.33 9.99
CA LYS A 35 11.03 -13.93 11.38
C LYS A 35 9.72 -13.41 11.93
N THR A 36 9.25 -14.06 12.98
CA THR A 36 8.19 -13.50 13.83
C THR A 36 8.84 -12.59 14.85
N VAL A 37 8.43 -11.32 14.86
CA VAL A 37 8.81 -10.36 15.89
C VAL A 37 7.56 -10.12 16.73
N THR A 38 7.59 -10.57 17.98
CA THR A 38 6.53 -10.29 18.94
C THR A 38 6.79 -8.94 19.59
N VAL A 39 5.82 -8.04 19.49
CA VAL A 39 5.87 -6.73 20.15
C VAL A 39 4.90 -6.77 21.32
N GLU A 40 5.43 -6.68 22.54
CA GLU A 40 4.64 -6.53 23.75
C GLU A 40 4.50 -5.05 24.11
N PHE A 41 3.29 -4.63 24.44
CA PHE A 41 2.98 -3.27 24.89
C PHE A 41 2.82 -3.28 26.41
N PHE A 42 3.61 -2.46 27.09
CA PHE A 42 3.50 -2.19 28.51
C PHE A 42 2.85 -0.82 28.68
N LEU A 43 1.58 -0.83 29.08
CA LEU A 43 0.81 0.40 29.25
C LEU A 43 1.15 1.05 30.58
N VAL A 44 1.43 2.36 30.53
CA VAL A 44 1.69 3.20 31.70
C VAL A 44 0.67 4.35 31.73
N GLY A 45 0.40 4.88 32.92
CA GLY A 45 -0.58 5.96 33.12
C GLY A 45 -1.80 5.54 33.96
N GLN A 46 -2.81 6.42 34.00
CA GLN A 46 -4.06 6.20 34.75
C GLN A 46 -4.90 5.07 34.14
N ASP A 47 -4.88 4.95 32.81
CA ASP A 47 -5.59 3.90 32.06
C ASP A 47 -4.61 2.79 31.64
N ASN A 48 -4.22 1.96 32.61
CA ASN A 48 -3.29 0.83 32.42
C ASN A 48 -4.00 -0.53 32.37
N GLY A 49 -5.32 -0.51 32.13
CA GLY A 49 -6.13 -1.72 31.99
C GLY A 49 -5.77 -2.54 30.75
N PRO A 50 -6.20 -3.82 30.69
CA PRO A 50 -5.97 -4.66 29.51
C PRO A 50 -6.65 -4.06 28.27
N VAL A 51 -5.93 -4.10 27.14
CA VAL A 51 -6.47 -3.67 25.84
C VAL A 51 -7.53 -4.67 25.36
N GLU A 52 -8.64 -4.17 24.85
CA GLU A 52 -9.70 -5.00 24.28
C GLU A 52 -9.19 -5.84 23.09
N VAL A 53 -9.68 -7.07 22.95
CA VAL A 53 -9.30 -7.98 21.86
C VAL A 53 -9.55 -7.35 20.47
N SER A 54 -10.63 -6.60 20.30
CA SER A 54 -10.95 -5.90 19.05
C SER A 54 -9.90 -4.83 18.70
N THR A 55 -9.37 -4.14 19.71
CA THR A 55 -8.29 -3.15 19.54
C THR A 55 -7.00 -3.86 19.14
N LEU A 56 -6.68 -5.00 19.74
CA LEU A 56 -5.51 -5.80 19.33
C LEU A 56 -5.61 -6.28 17.88
N GLN A 57 -6.80 -6.72 17.45
CA GLN A 57 -7.05 -7.09 16.05
C GLN A 57 -6.89 -5.89 15.11
N CYS A 58 -7.42 -4.73 15.49
CA CYS A 58 -7.25 -3.49 14.74
C CYS A 58 -5.76 -3.12 14.58
N LEU A 59 -4.98 -3.20 15.66
CA LEU A 59 -3.54 -2.93 15.64
C LEU A 59 -2.80 -3.90 14.71
N ALA A 60 -3.10 -5.20 14.78
CA ALA A 60 -2.51 -6.19 13.90
C ALA A 60 -2.79 -5.87 12.43
N ASN A 61 -4.07 -5.67 12.07
CA ASN A 61 -4.48 -5.33 10.70
C ASN A 61 -3.84 -4.04 10.20
N ALA A 62 -3.77 -3.01 11.06
CA ALA A 62 -3.10 -1.75 10.72
C ALA A 62 -1.59 -1.95 10.48
N THR A 63 -0.91 -2.73 11.32
CA THR A 63 0.52 -3.02 11.15
C THR A 63 0.81 -3.80 9.87
N ASP A 64 -0.04 -4.75 9.51
CA ASP A 64 0.08 -5.49 8.24
C ASP A 64 -0.17 -4.57 7.04
N GLY A 65 -1.19 -3.70 7.11
CA GLY A 65 -1.45 -2.68 6.10
C GLY A 65 -0.27 -1.72 5.89
N VAL A 66 0.33 -1.22 6.97
CA VAL A 66 1.51 -0.34 6.93
C VAL A 66 2.70 -1.05 6.27
N ARG A 67 2.95 -2.31 6.64
CA ARG A 67 4.08 -3.09 6.09
C ARG A 67 3.86 -3.47 4.64
N LEU A 68 2.62 -3.79 4.26
CA LEU A 68 2.22 -4.05 2.87
C LEU A 68 2.44 -2.80 2.01
N ALA A 69 1.94 -1.64 2.45
CA ALA A 69 2.15 -0.37 1.75
C ALA A 69 3.63 -0.05 1.60
N ALA A 70 4.42 -0.21 2.67
CA ALA A 70 5.87 -0.02 2.62
C ALA A 70 6.55 -0.98 1.63
N ARG A 71 6.17 -2.27 1.61
CA ARG A 71 6.69 -3.26 0.65
C ARG A 71 6.43 -2.82 -0.79
N ILE A 72 5.20 -2.44 -1.08
CA ILE A 72 4.79 -2.03 -2.44
C ILE A 72 5.61 -0.81 -2.88
N VAL A 73 5.77 0.18 -2.01
CA VAL A 73 6.58 1.40 -2.28
C VAL A 73 8.07 1.09 -2.43
N ASP A 74 8.62 0.19 -1.62
CA ASP A 74 10.04 -0.15 -1.67
C ASP A 74 10.42 -1.11 -2.81
N THR A 75 9.45 -1.82 -3.39
CA THR A 75 9.69 -2.74 -4.51
C THR A 75 10.02 -1.94 -5.77
N PRO A 76 11.15 -2.20 -6.45
CA PRO A 76 11.58 -1.41 -7.59
C PRO A 76 10.66 -1.65 -8.78
N CYS A 77 10.51 -0.65 -9.65
CA CYS A 77 9.47 -0.62 -10.69
C CYS A 77 9.63 -1.68 -11.79
N ASN A 78 10.79 -2.33 -11.89
CA ASN A 78 10.98 -3.51 -12.74
C ASN A 78 10.25 -4.75 -12.19
N GLU A 79 9.98 -4.79 -10.88
CA GLU A 79 9.23 -5.84 -10.17
C GLU A 79 7.83 -5.36 -9.75
N MET A 80 7.65 -4.08 -9.43
CA MET A 80 6.37 -3.46 -9.12
C MET A 80 5.93 -2.57 -10.28
N ASN A 81 5.42 -3.20 -11.32
CA ASN A 81 4.75 -2.57 -12.45
C ASN A 81 3.22 -2.68 -12.32
N THR A 82 2.47 -2.14 -13.29
CA THR A 82 1.00 -2.13 -13.25
C THR A 82 0.41 -3.53 -13.10
N ASP A 83 0.98 -4.54 -13.76
CA ASP A 83 0.45 -5.90 -13.76
C ASP A 83 0.64 -6.54 -12.37
N THR A 84 1.85 -6.45 -11.84
CA THR A 84 2.16 -6.95 -10.49
C THR A 84 1.41 -6.18 -9.40
N PHE A 85 1.10 -4.89 -9.62
CA PHE A 85 0.29 -4.13 -8.68
C PHE A 85 -1.18 -4.58 -8.70
N LEU A 86 -1.72 -4.92 -9.88
CA LEU A 86 -3.03 -5.56 -9.99
C LEU A 86 -3.05 -6.94 -9.32
N GLU A 87 -1.96 -7.71 -9.39
CA GLU A 87 -1.84 -8.97 -8.65
C GLU A 87 -1.91 -8.74 -7.13
N GLU A 88 -1.24 -7.70 -6.60
CA GLU A 88 -1.36 -7.32 -5.18
C GLU A 88 -2.79 -6.94 -4.81
N ILE A 89 -3.48 -6.18 -5.67
CA ILE A 89 -4.90 -5.83 -5.49
C ILE A 89 -5.77 -7.08 -5.44
N ASN A 90 -5.54 -8.05 -6.32
CA ASN A 90 -6.28 -9.31 -6.32
C ASN A 90 -6.01 -10.16 -5.07
N LYS A 91 -4.77 -10.15 -4.54
CA LYS A 91 -4.45 -10.82 -3.26
C LYS A 91 -5.21 -10.20 -2.11
N VAL A 92 -5.19 -8.87 -1.98
CA VAL A 92 -5.95 -8.14 -0.96
C VAL A 92 -7.45 -8.38 -1.11
N GLY A 93 -7.98 -8.33 -2.34
CA GLY A 93 -9.38 -8.64 -2.61
C GLY A 93 -9.76 -10.03 -2.13
N LYS A 94 -8.94 -11.05 -2.44
CA LYS A 94 -9.16 -12.43 -1.98
C LYS A 94 -9.15 -12.56 -0.45
N GLU A 95 -8.22 -11.89 0.22
CA GLU A 95 -8.13 -11.89 1.70
C GLU A 95 -9.39 -11.27 2.34
N LEU A 96 -9.98 -10.27 1.68
CA LEU A 96 -11.17 -9.56 2.15
C LEU A 96 -12.49 -10.12 1.61
N GLY A 97 -12.45 -11.15 0.74
CA GLY A 97 -13.65 -11.66 0.06
C GLY A 97 -14.26 -10.68 -0.95
N ILE A 98 -13.46 -9.73 -1.47
CA ILE A 98 -13.86 -8.72 -2.45
C ILE A 98 -13.32 -9.12 -3.83
N ILE A 99 -14.16 -9.08 -4.86
CA ILE A 99 -13.75 -9.26 -6.25
C ILE A 99 -13.47 -7.87 -6.85
N PRO A 100 -12.21 -7.52 -7.17
CA PRO A 100 -11.91 -6.22 -7.76
C PRO A 100 -12.50 -6.08 -9.17
N THR A 101 -13.08 -4.92 -9.47
CA THR A 101 -13.41 -4.54 -10.85
C THR A 101 -12.18 -3.90 -11.48
N ILE A 102 -11.67 -4.47 -12.57
CA ILE A 102 -10.49 -3.99 -13.28
C ILE A 102 -10.89 -3.51 -14.68
N ILE A 103 -10.53 -2.27 -15.01
CA ILE A 103 -10.73 -1.64 -16.33
C ILE A 103 -9.35 -1.36 -16.89
N ARG A 104 -8.97 -1.96 -18.02
CA ARG A 104 -7.57 -1.95 -18.48
C ARG A 104 -7.44 -1.57 -19.94
N ASP A 105 -6.35 -0.88 -20.24
CA ASP A 105 -5.89 -0.56 -21.59
C ASP A 105 -6.98 0.06 -22.51
N GLU A 106 -7.29 -0.53 -23.67
CA GLU A 106 -8.29 0.00 -24.61
C GLU A 106 -9.71 0.06 -24.01
N GLU A 107 -10.02 -0.72 -22.97
CA GLU A 107 -11.30 -0.59 -22.26
C GLU A 107 -11.40 0.78 -21.58
N LEU A 108 -10.29 1.31 -21.03
CA LEU A 108 -10.24 2.64 -20.43
C LEU A 108 -10.61 3.70 -21.47
N LYS A 109 -10.04 3.61 -22.65
CA LYS A 109 -10.34 4.52 -23.76
C LYS A 109 -11.79 4.40 -24.21
N THR A 110 -12.27 3.18 -24.41
CA THR A 110 -13.65 2.90 -24.86
C THR A 110 -14.69 3.44 -23.87
N ARG A 111 -14.40 3.36 -22.56
CA ARG A 111 -15.28 3.86 -21.50
C ARG A 111 -15.09 5.34 -21.15
N GLY A 112 -14.24 6.06 -21.89
CA GLY A 112 -14.04 7.50 -21.71
C GLY A 112 -13.03 7.90 -20.62
N PHE A 113 -12.26 6.97 -20.07
CA PHE A 113 -11.18 7.24 -19.10
C PHE A 113 -9.91 7.75 -19.79
N GLY A 114 -10.05 8.81 -20.60
CA GLY A 114 -8.98 9.34 -21.45
C GLY A 114 -7.76 9.88 -20.69
N GLY A 115 -7.92 10.33 -19.44
CA GLY A 115 -6.81 10.82 -18.61
C GLY A 115 -5.81 9.71 -18.27
N ILE A 116 -6.27 8.66 -17.57
CA ILE A 116 -5.44 7.51 -17.19
C ILE A 116 -4.91 6.75 -18.42
N TYR A 117 -5.73 6.57 -19.45
CA TYR A 117 -5.30 5.96 -20.70
C TYR A 117 -4.22 6.80 -21.38
N GLY A 118 -4.44 8.12 -21.53
CA GLY A 118 -3.51 9.03 -22.20
C GLY A 118 -2.14 9.08 -21.52
N VAL A 119 -2.09 9.02 -20.19
CA VAL A 119 -0.84 8.99 -19.41
C VAL A 119 -0.13 7.64 -19.57
N GLY A 120 -0.84 6.53 -19.44
CA GLY A 120 -0.22 5.21 -19.35
C GLY A 120 -0.03 4.45 -20.66
N LYS A 121 -0.69 4.83 -21.76
CA LYS A 121 -0.68 4.09 -23.03
C LYS A 121 0.70 3.90 -23.68
N ALA A 122 1.70 4.67 -23.26
CA ALA A 122 3.07 4.56 -23.76
C ALA A 122 3.95 3.60 -22.94
N ALA A 123 3.45 3.07 -21.82
CA ALA A 123 4.17 2.13 -20.96
C ALA A 123 4.11 0.70 -21.54
N LEU A 124 5.15 -0.09 -21.24
CA LEU A 124 5.17 -1.52 -21.58
C LEU A 124 4.05 -2.31 -20.88
N HIS A 125 3.77 -1.97 -19.62
CA HIS A 125 2.68 -2.52 -18.84
C HIS A 125 1.47 -1.57 -18.93
N PRO A 126 0.36 -2.00 -19.58
CA PRO A 126 -0.77 -1.11 -19.87
C PRO A 126 -1.40 -0.48 -18.62
N PRO A 127 -2.01 0.72 -18.73
CA PRO A 127 -2.69 1.36 -17.62
C PRO A 127 -3.93 0.57 -17.18
N ALA A 128 -4.28 0.66 -15.91
CA ALA A 128 -5.48 0.05 -15.35
C ALA A 128 -6.11 0.93 -14.27
N LEU A 129 -7.43 0.91 -14.20
CA LEU A 129 -8.21 1.38 -13.06
C LEU A 129 -8.75 0.15 -12.33
N ALA A 130 -8.42 0.03 -11.05
CA ALA A 130 -8.85 -1.05 -10.19
C ALA A 130 -9.78 -0.49 -9.08
N VAL A 131 -10.90 -1.14 -8.87
CA VAL A 131 -11.91 -0.73 -7.88
C VAL A 131 -12.23 -1.91 -6.97
N LEU A 132 -12.02 -1.74 -5.67
CA LEU A 132 -12.49 -2.66 -4.63
C LEU A 132 -13.68 -2.00 -3.94
N SER A 133 -14.79 -2.73 -3.86
CA SER A 133 -16.03 -2.24 -3.27
C SER A 133 -16.42 -3.10 -2.07
N HIS A 134 -16.74 -2.45 -0.96
CA HIS A 134 -17.28 -3.09 0.24
C HIS A 134 -18.55 -2.35 0.66
N THR A 135 -19.67 -3.07 0.72
CA THR A 135 -20.99 -2.52 1.05
C THR A 135 -21.57 -3.31 2.21
N PRO A 136 -21.29 -2.93 3.47
CA PRO A 136 -21.85 -3.61 4.63
C PRO A 136 -23.33 -3.28 4.82
N ASP A 137 -24.09 -4.21 5.37
CA ASP A 137 -25.52 -4.02 5.65
C ASP A 137 -25.75 -2.88 6.64
N GLY A 138 -26.73 -2.02 6.34
CA GLY A 138 -27.06 -0.87 7.19
C GLY A 138 -26.09 0.32 7.08
N ALA A 139 -25.17 0.32 6.10
CA ALA A 139 -24.33 1.48 5.83
C ALA A 139 -25.16 2.73 5.52
N THR A 140 -24.95 3.79 6.31
CA THR A 140 -25.61 5.10 6.13
C THR A 140 -24.73 6.12 5.42
N GLN A 141 -23.45 5.80 5.23
CA GLN A 141 -22.45 6.66 4.62
C GLN A 141 -21.71 5.91 3.51
N THR A 142 -21.28 6.64 2.48
CA THR A 142 -20.44 6.12 1.40
C THR A 142 -19.15 6.91 1.39
N ILE A 143 -18.03 6.18 1.48
CA ILE A 143 -16.68 6.75 1.45
C ILE A 143 -15.97 6.17 0.23
N ALA A 144 -15.31 7.01 -0.55
CA ALA A 144 -14.46 6.59 -1.66
C ALA A 144 -13.02 7.04 -1.40
N TRP A 145 -12.07 6.11 -1.49
CA TRP A 145 -10.65 6.41 -1.46
C TRP A 145 -10.08 6.30 -2.86
N VAL A 146 -9.38 7.35 -3.30
CA VAL A 146 -8.74 7.40 -4.61
C VAL A 146 -7.25 7.59 -4.41
N GLY A 147 -6.48 6.57 -4.81
CA GLY A 147 -5.02 6.60 -4.77
C GLY A 147 -4.42 6.84 -6.16
N LYS A 148 -3.43 7.72 -6.26
CA LYS A 148 -2.59 7.83 -7.45
C LYS A 148 -1.66 6.61 -7.54
N GLY A 149 -1.80 5.77 -8.56
CA GLY A 149 -1.01 4.55 -8.75
C GLY A 149 0.04 4.64 -9.87
N ILE A 150 0.89 5.68 -9.89
CA ILE A 150 1.95 5.79 -10.91
C ILE A 150 3.14 4.93 -10.47
N VAL A 151 3.26 3.74 -11.07
CA VAL A 151 4.31 2.76 -10.76
C VAL A 151 5.72 3.25 -11.11
N TYR A 152 5.85 4.13 -12.11
CA TYR A 152 7.11 4.78 -12.47
C TYR A 152 6.86 6.09 -13.22
N ASP A 153 7.47 7.19 -12.78
CA ASP A 153 7.26 8.51 -13.38
C ASP A 153 8.56 9.11 -13.96
N THR A 154 8.76 8.91 -15.26
CA THR A 154 9.86 9.52 -16.03
C THR A 154 9.64 11.01 -16.32
N GLY A 155 8.41 11.52 -16.18
CA GLY A 155 7.96 12.81 -16.69
C GLY A 155 7.42 12.77 -18.13
N GLY A 156 7.48 11.62 -18.81
CA GLY A 156 7.04 11.48 -20.21
C GLY A 156 7.89 12.33 -21.16
N LEU A 157 7.24 13.05 -22.08
CA LEU A 157 7.91 14.00 -22.97
C LEU A 157 8.65 15.11 -22.19
N SER A 158 8.10 15.50 -21.03
CA SER A 158 8.72 16.43 -20.08
C SER A 158 9.68 15.69 -19.15
N ILE A 159 10.71 15.10 -19.75
CA ILE A 159 11.66 14.20 -19.09
C ILE A 159 12.29 14.85 -17.84
N LYS A 160 12.27 14.13 -16.71
CA LYS A 160 12.82 14.64 -15.44
C LYS A 160 14.31 14.94 -15.57
N GLY A 161 14.83 15.95 -14.85
CA GLY A 161 16.27 16.28 -14.82
C GLY A 161 17.06 15.39 -13.84
N LYS A 162 18.39 15.22 -14.03
CA LYS A 162 19.29 14.30 -13.28
C LYS A 162 19.05 14.20 -11.76
N ARG A 163 18.77 15.31 -11.07
CA ARG A 163 18.52 15.33 -9.62
C ARG A 163 17.20 14.67 -9.20
N ALA A 164 16.17 14.72 -10.04
CA ALA A 164 14.87 14.13 -9.76
C ALA A 164 14.86 12.60 -9.94
N TRP A 165 15.78 12.03 -10.74
CA TRP A 165 15.87 10.58 -11.01
C TRP A 165 16.12 9.72 -9.77
N LYS A 166 16.89 10.25 -8.80
CA LYS A 166 17.23 9.52 -7.56
C LYS A 166 16.02 9.18 -6.68
N ARG A 167 14.85 9.79 -6.92
CA ARG A 167 13.63 9.59 -6.12
C ARG A 167 12.42 9.13 -6.94
N ILE A 168 12.57 8.78 -8.22
CA ILE A 168 11.42 8.44 -9.08
C ILE A 168 10.63 7.23 -8.55
N GLN A 169 11.29 6.31 -7.84
CA GLN A 169 10.65 5.14 -7.24
C GLN A 169 9.96 5.42 -5.90
N ARG A 170 10.26 6.57 -5.25
CA ARG A 170 9.91 6.83 -3.84
C ARG A 170 9.22 8.16 -3.58
N LEU A 171 8.95 8.96 -4.62
CA LEU A 171 8.10 10.14 -4.50
C LEU A 171 6.66 9.70 -4.14
N PRO A 172 5.80 10.56 -3.58
CA PRO A 172 4.41 10.25 -3.21
C PRO A 172 3.49 9.85 -4.40
N ASP A 173 4.06 9.44 -5.53
CA ASP A 173 3.39 9.18 -6.79
C ASP A 173 2.66 7.82 -6.86
N LEU A 174 2.94 6.91 -5.91
CA LEU A 174 2.29 5.60 -5.77
C LEU A 174 1.16 5.56 -4.73
N PHE A 175 1.14 6.53 -3.81
CA PHE A 175 0.14 6.64 -2.73
C PHE A 175 -0.13 8.11 -2.36
N GLY A 176 -0.37 8.94 -3.36
CA GLY A 176 -1.00 10.24 -3.15
C GLY A 176 -2.49 10.03 -2.96
N THR A 177 -2.93 9.70 -1.75
CA THR A 177 -4.35 9.77 -1.38
C THR A 177 -4.66 11.25 -1.11
N VAL A 178 -5.58 11.82 -1.89
CA VAL A 178 -6.23 13.07 -1.49
C VAL A 178 -7.17 12.68 -0.33
N ALA A 179 -6.89 13.18 0.86
CA ALA A 179 -7.81 13.11 2.00
C ALA A 179 -9.05 13.96 1.71
#